data_AF-A0A0C2RED4-F1
#
_entry.id   AF-A0A0C2RED4-F1
#
_cell.length_a   1.000
_cell.length_b   1.000
_cell.length_c   1.000
_cell.angle_alpha   90.00
_cell.angle_beta   90.00
_cell.angle_gamma   90.00
#
_symmetry.space_group_name_H-M   'P 1'
#
loop_
_entity.id
_entity.type
_entity.pdbx_description
1 polymer ?
#
loop_
_entity_poly.entity_id
_entity_poly.type
_entity_poly.pdbx_seq_one_letter_code
_entity_poly.pdbx_strand_id
1 'polypeptide(L)'
;MPINDEIADMMKEHWRQQFKKVDALIKFGEKIQDNNFVFAIPDGHPYLQGYVRDRMRRIVKKTNINDDVYPHMLRHTFISMMTEAGVDLATIMNRVGHEDAKTTMKIYTHVTEKMQDNANEKMQDFYGNMLKIIQ
;
A
#
# COMPACT_ATOMS: atom_id res chain seq x y z
N MET A 1 5.39 9.27 -10.09
CA MET A 1 4.53 9.38 -8.89
C MET A 1 5.28 10.20 -7.86
N PRO A 2 4.73 11.31 -7.35
CA PRO A 2 5.34 12.02 -6.24
C PRO A 2 5.35 11.11 -5.00
N ILE A 3 6.53 10.92 -4.43
CA ILE A 3 6.74 10.21 -3.16
C ILE A 3 7.05 11.30 -2.14
N ASN A 4 6.44 11.24 -0.95
CA ASN A 4 6.77 12.22 0.09
C ASN A 4 8.21 12.02 0.60
N ASP A 5 8.79 13.07 1.18
CA ASP A 5 10.18 13.03 1.64
C ASP A 5 10.41 11.94 2.69
N GLU A 6 9.42 11.67 3.54
CA GLU A 6 9.48 10.62 4.55
C GLU A 6 9.67 9.21 3.95
N ILE A 7 8.87 8.83 2.95
CA ILE A 7 9.06 7.53 2.27
C ILE A 7 10.38 7.52 1.51
N ALA A 8 10.76 8.63 0.88
CA ALA A 8 12.04 8.72 0.19
C ALA A 8 13.22 8.51 1.15
N ASP A 9 13.14 9.06 2.36
CA ASP A 9 14.16 8.91 3.39
C ASP A 9 14.17 7.50 3.99
N MET A 10 13.00 6.89 4.18
CA MET A 10 12.90 5.46 4.54
C MET A 10 13.57 4.56 3.49
N MET A 11 13.37 4.84 2.20
CA MET A 11 13.98 4.08 1.10
C MET A 11 15.51 4.27 1.06
N LYS A 12 15.99 5.50 1.23
CA LYS A 12 17.43 5.80 1.31
C LYS A 12 18.08 5.07 2.48
N GLU A 13 17.44 5.09 3.65
CA GLU A 13 17.96 4.41 4.84
C GLU A 13 17.98 2.89 4.64
N HIS A 14 16.92 2.31 4.08
CA HIS A 14 16.91 0.89 3.73
C HIS A 14 18.05 0.54 2.77
N TRP A 15 18.24 1.33 1.71
CA TRP A 15 19.30 1.12 0.73
C TRP A 15 20.69 1.20 1.37
N ARG A 16 20.95 2.17 2.26
CA ARG A 16 22.22 2.25 3.02
C ARG A 16 22.47 1.00 3.87
N GLN A 17 21.43 0.45 4.50
CA GLN A 17 21.56 -0.78 5.28
C GLN A 17 21.86 -2.00 4.42
N GLN A 18 21.28 -2.08 3.22
CA GLN A 18 21.61 -3.15 2.27
C GLN A 18 23.05 -3.03 1.77
N PHE A 19 23.45 -1.82 1.38
CA PHE A 19 24.81 -1.54 0.92
C PHE A 19 25.86 -1.92 1.96
N LYS A 20 25.66 -1.58 3.24
CA LYS A 20 26.57 -1.98 4.33
C LYS A 20 26.72 -3.51 4.45
N LYS A 21 25.66 -4.27 4.22
CA LYS A 21 25.71 -5.74 4.27
C LYS A 21 26.46 -6.31 3.09
N VAL A 22 26.20 -5.78 1.89
CA VAL A 22 26.89 -6.18 0.66
C VAL A 22 28.39 -5.85 0.75
N ASP A 23 28.74 -4.63 1.17
CA ASP A 23 30.13 -4.20 1.38
C ASP A 23 30.86 -5.09 2.39
N ALA A 24 30.19 -5.47 3.48
CA ALA A 24 30.75 -6.42 4.44
C ALA A 24 31.05 -7.79 3.78
N LEU A 25 30.10 -8.35 3.02
CA LEU A 25 30.28 -9.64 2.36
C LEU A 25 31.40 -9.61 1.30
N ILE A 26 31.51 -8.53 0.52
CA ILE A 26 32.61 -8.32 -0.44
C ILE A 26 33.96 -8.31 0.29
N LYS A 27 34.05 -7.63 1.45
CA LYS A 27 35.26 -7.63 2.29
C LYS A 27 35.63 -9.02 2.83
N PHE A 28 34.66 -9.91 3.00
CA PHE A 28 34.89 -11.32 3.36
C PHE A 28 35.25 -12.21 2.16
N GLY A 29 35.37 -11.66 0.96
CA GLY A 29 35.80 -12.37 -0.25
C GLY A 29 34.66 -12.93 -1.11
N GLU A 30 33.41 -12.61 -0.80
CA GLU A 30 32.26 -13.00 -1.61
C GLU A 30 32.25 -12.23 -2.95
N LYS A 31 31.99 -12.94 -4.04
CA LYS A 31 31.81 -12.32 -5.37
C LYS A 31 30.35 -11.92 -5.54
N ILE A 32 30.01 -10.70 -5.12
CA ILE A 32 28.66 -10.14 -5.23
C ILE A 32 28.60 -9.14 -6.39
N GLN A 33 27.57 -9.26 -7.22
CA GLN A 33 27.26 -8.29 -8.26
C GLN A 33 26.21 -7.31 -7.74
N ASP A 34 26.64 -6.15 -7.25
CA ASP A 34 25.72 -5.10 -6.83
C ASP A 34 25.07 -4.43 -8.05
N ASN A 35 23.81 -4.78 -8.32
CA ASN A 35 23.00 -4.19 -9.38
C ASN A 35 22.23 -2.94 -8.92
N ASN A 36 22.56 -2.39 -7.76
CA ASN A 36 22.01 -1.15 -7.21
C ASN A 36 20.48 -1.15 -7.05
N PHE A 37 19.90 -2.30 -6.67
CA PHE A 37 18.48 -2.39 -6.32
C PHE A 37 18.23 -1.85 -4.90
N VAL A 38 17.12 -1.13 -4.71
CA VAL A 38 16.69 -0.70 -3.36
C VAL A 38 16.30 -1.89 -2.49
N PHE A 39 15.63 -2.88 -3.08
CA PHE A 39 15.19 -4.10 -2.40
C PHE A 39 15.91 -5.32 -3.00
N ALA A 40 17.12 -5.57 -2.51
CA ALA A 40 17.95 -6.70 -2.91
C ALA A 40 18.05 -7.78 -1.82
N ILE A 41 18.26 -9.02 -2.24
CA ILE A 41 18.85 -10.06 -1.41
C ILE A 41 20.38 -9.86 -1.32
N PRO A 42 21.07 -10.46 -0.34
CA PRO A 42 22.49 -10.18 -0.07
C PRO A 42 23.46 -10.44 -1.23
N ASP A 43 23.06 -11.24 -2.23
CA ASP A 43 23.85 -11.54 -3.44
C ASP A 43 23.70 -10.47 -4.54
N GLY A 44 22.94 -9.39 -4.29
CA GLY A 44 22.75 -8.27 -5.22
C GLY A 44 21.60 -8.44 -6.22
N HIS A 45 20.87 -9.56 -6.17
CA HIS A 45 19.67 -9.76 -6.98
C HIS A 45 18.41 -9.18 -6.31
N PRO A 46 17.36 -8.82 -7.06
CA PRO A 46 16.13 -8.33 -6.47
C PRO A 46 15.37 -9.46 -5.77
N TYR A 47 14.57 -9.12 -4.75
CA TYR A 47 13.66 -10.09 -4.16
C TYR A 47 12.68 -10.66 -5.21
N LEU A 48 12.59 -11.98 -5.28
CA LEU A 48 11.53 -12.64 -6.03
C LEU A 48 10.16 -12.35 -5.40
N GLN A 49 9.13 -12.21 -6.24
CA GLN A 49 7.76 -11.94 -5.78
C GLN A 49 7.27 -12.98 -4.74
N GLY A 50 7.63 -14.26 -4.95
CA GLY A 50 7.33 -15.34 -4.01
C GLY A 50 7.92 -15.11 -2.61
N TYR A 51 9.14 -14.57 -2.52
CA TYR A 51 9.78 -14.26 -1.24
C TYR A 51 9.09 -13.12 -0.50
N VAL A 52 8.63 -12.10 -1.23
CA VAL A 52 7.86 -10.99 -0.64
C VAL A 52 6.53 -11.52 -0.10
N ARG A 53 5.82 -12.35 -0.89
CA ARG A 53 4.58 -13.01 -0.46
C ARG A 53 4.77 -13.88 0.78
N ASP A 54 5.79 -14.74 0.80
CA ASP A 54 6.06 -15.60 1.94
C ASP A 54 6.46 -14.82 3.19
N ARG A 55 7.25 -13.76 3.02
CA ARG A 55 7.60 -12.86 4.12
C ARG A 55 6.37 -12.19 4.69
N MET A 56 5.46 -11.69 3.85
CA MET A 56 4.20 -11.09 4.28
C MET A 56 3.34 -12.10 5.04
N ARG A 57 3.16 -13.31 4.52
CA ARG A 57 2.42 -14.38 5.20
C ARG A 57 3.00 -14.70 6.59
N ARG A 58 4.34 -14.71 6.74
CA ARG A 58 4.99 -14.90 8.04
C ARG A 58 4.74 -13.75 9.01
N ILE A 59 4.63 -12.52 8.51
CA ILE A 59 4.32 -11.35 9.35
C ILE A 59 2.86 -11.41 9.79
N VAL A 60 1.93 -11.69 8.88
CA VAL A 60 0.48 -11.79 9.17
C VAL A 60 0.20 -12.85 10.24
N LYS A 61 0.87 -14.01 10.17
CA LYS A 61 0.79 -15.07 11.20
C LYS A 61 1.20 -14.64 12.61
N LYS A 62 1.89 -13.51 12.77
CA LYS A 62 2.28 -12.93 14.07
C LYS A 62 1.30 -11.86 14.55
N THR A 63 0.20 -11.67 13.84
CA THR A 63 -0.84 -10.68 14.14
C THR A 63 -2.18 -11.41 14.35
N ASN A 64 -3.20 -10.68 14.78
CA ASN A 64 -4.57 -11.21 14.92
C ASN A 64 -5.38 -11.13 13.60
N ILE A 65 -4.72 -10.93 12.46
CA ILE A 65 -5.36 -10.89 11.15
C ILE A 65 -5.59 -12.33 10.69
N ASN A 66 -6.87 -12.71 10.55
CA ASN A 66 -7.28 -14.07 10.15
C ASN A 66 -7.50 -14.22 8.63
N ASP A 67 -7.27 -13.16 7.86
CA ASP A 67 -7.45 -13.15 6.42
C ASP A 67 -6.18 -13.55 5.65
N ASP A 68 -6.37 -14.08 4.44
CA ASP A 68 -5.28 -14.32 3.50
C ASP A 68 -4.77 -12.99 2.91
N VAL A 69 -3.77 -12.40 3.57
CA VAL A 69 -3.15 -11.16 3.11
C VAL A 69 -1.89 -11.43 2.28
N TYR A 70 -1.86 -10.86 1.08
CA TYR A 70 -0.75 -10.94 0.11
C TYR A 70 -0.42 -9.53 -0.44
N PRO A 71 0.76 -9.33 -1.07
CA PRO A 71 1.23 -7.97 -1.39
C PRO A 71 0.25 -7.13 -2.23
N HIS A 72 -0.50 -7.76 -3.13
CA HIS A 72 -1.49 -7.05 -3.95
C HIS A 72 -2.67 -6.51 -3.13
N MET A 73 -2.98 -7.06 -1.94
CA MET A 73 -3.97 -6.49 -1.04
C MET A 73 -3.55 -5.10 -0.51
N LEU A 74 -2.25 -4.84 -0.37
CA LEU A 74 -1.77 -3.51 0.03
C LEU A 74 -2.12 -2.45 -1.03
N ARG A 75 -2.10 -2.83 -2.31
CA ARG A 75 -2.55 -1.96 -3.41
C ARG A 75 -4.05 -1.68 -3.31
N HIS A 76 -4.85 -2.69 -2.95
CA HIS A 76 -6.29 -2.51 -2.75
C HIS A 76 -6.56 -1.56 -1.59
N THR A 77 -5.90 -1.75 -0.46
CA THR A 77 -5.99 -0.84 0.69
C THR A 77 -5.59 0.58 0.29
N PHE A 78 -4.52 0.76 -0.49
CA PHE A 78 -4.10 2.08 -0.96
C PHE A 78 -5.17 2.75 -1.85
N ILE A 79 -5.82 2.01 -2.74
CA ILE A 79 -6.95 2.51 -3.56
C ILE A 79 -8.13 2.91 -2.67
N SER A 80 -8.51 2.06 -1.72
CA SER A 80 -9.60 2.35 -0.79
C SER A 80 -9.32 3.62 0.02
N MET A 81 -8.13 3.76 0.60
CA MET A 81 -7.73 4.94 1.38
C MET A 81 -7.76 6.23 0.55
N MET A 82 -7.29 6.20 -0.70
CA MET A 82 -7.38 7.36 -1.59
C MET A 82 -8.83 7.73 -1.92
N THR A 83 -9.68 6.71 -2.12
CA THR A 83 -11.10 6.93 -2.43
C THR A 83 -11.82 7.53 -1.22
N GLU A 84 -11.57 7.00 -0.02
CA GLU A 84 -12.11 7.55 1.24
C GLU A 84 -11.62 8.98 1.51
N ALA A 85 -10.40 9.32 1.07
CA ALA A 85 -9.86 10.68 1.12
C ALA A 85 -10.44 11.61 0.04
N GLY A 86 -11.35 11.14 -0.82
CA GLY A 86 -12.01 11.93 -1.85
C GLY A 86 -11.17 12.18 -3.11
N VAL A 87 -10.12 11.39 -3.34
CA VAL A 87 -9.31 11.49 -4.57
C VAL A 87 -10.10 10.91 -5.75
N ASP A 88 -10.13 11.62 -6.88
CA ASP A 88 -10.86 11.18 -8.07
C ASP A 88 -10.23 9.93 -8.71
N LEU A 89 -11.08 9.14 -9.39
CA LEU A 89 -10.67 7.88 -10.01
C LEU A 89 -9.53 8.03 -11.03
N ALA A 90 -9.51 9.10 -11.82
CA ALA A 90 -8.48 9.29 -12.85
C ALA A 90 -7.10 9.51 -12.19
N THR A 91 -7.05 10.30 -11.12
CA THR A 91 -5.85 10.49 -10.30
C THR A 91 -5.39 9.19 -9.65
N ILE A 92 -6.32 8.41 -9.07
CA ILE A 92 -6.02 7.09 -8.48
C ILE A 92 -5.41 6.17 -9.54
N MET A 93 -6.05 6.04 -10.70
CA MET A 93 -5.62 5.20 -11.81
C MET A 93 -4.22 5.58 -12.31
N ASN A 94 -3.91 6.87 -12.42
CA ASN A 94 -2.59 7.34 -12.81
C ASN A 94 -1.50 6.98 -11.77
N ARG A 95 -1.84 7.02 -10.48
CA ARG A 95 -0.89 6.67 -9.40
C ARG A 95 -0.60 5.17 -9.32
N VAL A 96 -1.64 4.35 -9.45
CA VAL A 96 -1.49 2.89 -9.33
C VAL A 96 -1.08 2.27 -10.67
N GLY A 97 -1.31 2.95 -11.79
CA GLY A 97 -1.07 2.43 -13.14
C GLY A 97 -2.24 1.57 -13.65
N HIS A 98 -2.24 1.31 -14.96
CA HIS A 98 -3.39 0.72 -15.68
C HIS A 98 -3.40 -0.80 -15.78
N GLU A 99 -2.41 -1.49 -15.18
CA GLU A 99 -2.27 -2.95 -15.27
C GLU A 99 -3.52 -3.70 -14.78
N ASP A 100 -4.21 -3.17 -13.77
CA ASP A 100 -5.47 -3.73 -13.28
C ASP A 100 -6.54 -2.64 -13.05
N ALA A 101 -6.99 -2.06 -14.17
CA ALA A 101 -8.04 -1.04 -14.17
C ALA A 101 -9.39 -1.58 -13.68
N LYS A 102 -9.70 -2.85 -13.99
CA LYS A 102 -10.98 -3.46 -13.61
C LYS A 102 -11.10 -3.62 -12.10
N THR A 103 -10.06 -4.09 -11.43
CA THR A 103 -10.05 -4.20 -9.97
C THR A 103 -10.07 -2.84 -9.32
N THR A 104 -9.32 -1.87 -9.85
CA THR A 104 -9.32 -0.49 -9.33
C THR A 104 -10.72 0.13 -9.39
N MET A 105 -11.41 0.00 -10.53
CA MET A 105 -12.79 0.46 -10.70
C MET A 105 -13.73 -0.23 -9.72
N LYS A 106 -13.63 -1.56 -9.58
CA LYS A 106 -14.48 -2.32 -8.64
C LYS A 106 -14.32 -1.85 -7.20
N ILE A 107 -13.08 -1.63 -6.75
CA ILE A 107 -12.80 -1.16 -5.39
C ILE A 107 -13.34 0.26 -5.21
N TYR A 108 -13.05 1.15 -6.17
CA TYR A 108 -13.54 2.53 -6.15
C TYR A 108 -15.06 2.58 -6.02
N THR A 109 -15.79 1.88 -6.90
CA THR A 109 -17.26 1.84 -6.87
C THR A 109 -17.77 1.38 -5.51
N HIS A 110 -17.25 0.26 -5.00
CA HIS A 110 -17.67 -0.28 -3.71
C HIS A 110 -17.46 0.71 -2.55
N VAL A 111 -16.32 1.41 -2.52
CA VAL A 111 -16.04 2.40 -1.47
C VAL A 111 -16.95 3.62 -1.62
N THR A 112 -17.18 4.11 -2.83
CA THR A 112 -18.07 5.26 -3.07
C THR A 112 -19.53 4.96 -2.72
N GLU A 113 -20.04 3.75 -2.99
CA GLU A 113 -21.37 3.31 -2.57
C GLU A 113 -21.50 3.37 -1.04
N LYS A 114 -20.53 2.81 -0.32
CA LYS A 114 -20.50 2.87 1.15
C LYS A 114 -20.43 4.30 1.69
N MET A 115 -19.67 5.17 1.04
CA MET A 115 -19.61 6.59 1.41
C MET A 115 -20.95 7.30 1.21
N GLN A 116 -21.67 6.97 0.13
CA GLN A 116 -23.00 7.50 -0.16
C GLN A 116 -24.04 7.03 0.87
N ASP A 117 -24.03 5.75 1.22
CA ASP A 117 -24.93 5.21 2.25
C ASP A 117 -24.70 5.88 3.61
N ASN A 118 -23.43 6.00 4.03
CA ASN A 118 -23.07 6.70 5.26
C ASN A 118 -23.47 8.19 5.24
N ALA A 119 -23.42 8.84 4.07
CA ALA A 119 -23.84 10.23 3.93
C ALA A 119 -25.37 10.35 4.07
N ASN A 120 -26.12 9.44 3.45
CA ASN A 120 -27.57 9.40 3.53
C ASN A 120 -28.05 9.20 4.98
N GLU A 121 -27.44 8.26 5.73
CA GLU A 121 -27.75 8.04 7.14
C GLU A 121 -27.51 9.30 7.98
N LYS A 122 -26.33 9.93 7.83
CA LYS A 122 -26.02 11.18 8.54
C LYS A 122 -26.97 12.32 8.20
N MET A 123 -27.39 12.43 6.94
CA MET A 123 -28.37 13.43 6.52
C MET A 123 -29.73 13.17 7.17
N GLN A 124 -30.21 11.92 7.17
CA GLN A 124 -31.47 11.55 7.82
C GLN A 124 -31.45 11.90 9.32
N ASP A 125 -30.37 11.56 10.03
CA ASP A 125 -30.21 11.88 11.44
C ASP A 125 -30.19 13.40 11.68
N PHE A 126 -29.45 14.15 10.87
CA PHE A 126 -29.35 15.60 10.98
C PHE A 126 -30.71 16.28 10.77
N TYR A 127 -31.41 15.97 9.68
CA TYR A 127 -32.73 16.55 9.41
C TYR A 127 -33.79 16.10 10.42
N GLY A 128 -33.77 14.83 10.83
CA GLY A 128 -34.69 14.30 11.85
C GLY A 128 -34.52 15.01 13.20
N ASN A 129 -33.29 15.28 13.62
CA ASN A 129 -33.03 16.04 14.85
C ASN A 129 -33.45 17.51 14.73
N MET A 130 -33.19 18.14 13.58
CA MET A 130 -33.61 19.52 13.33
C MET A 130 -35.13 19.67 13.41
N LEU A 131 -35.89 18.75 12.81
CA LEU A 131 -37.36 18.78 12.88
C LEU A 131 -37.92 18.65 14.30
N LYS A 132 -37.24 17.90 15.19
CA LYS A 132 -37.63 17.76 16.60
C LYS A 132 -37.39 19.01 17.45
N ILE A 133 -36.47 19.89 17.05
CA ILE A 133 -36.16 21.13 17.77
C ILE A 133 -37.20 22.23 17.49
N ILE A 134 -37.89 22.14 16.35
CA ILE A 134 -38.83 23.16 15.87
C ILE A 134 -40.30 22.82 16.25
N GLN A 135 -40.53 21.70 16.93
CA GLN A 135 -41.82 21.26 17.50
C GLN A 135 -41.84 21.46 19.00
#